data_AF-A0A919EDC8-F1
#
_entry.id   AF-A0A919EDC8-F1
#
_cell.length_a   1.000
_cell.length_b   1.000
_cell.length_c   1.000
_cell.angle_alpha   90.00
_cell.angle_beta   90.00
_cell.angle_gamma   90.00
#
_symmetry.space_group_name_H-M   'P 1'
#
loop_
_entity.id
_entity.type
_entity.pdbx_description
1 polymer ?
#
loop_
_entity_poly.entity_id
_entity_poly.type
_entity_poly.pdbx_seq_one_letter_code
_entity_poly.pdbx_strand_id
1 'polypeptide(L)'
;MFAQNGAGGMVASWLVREGRPLADQPVVFLGSEGETAVLAPDMAGFRRVLADGFSPHEAFYGRDEPDGRHAAEAIVEAAAREFPNFEAAVEALLI
;
A
#
# COMPACT_ATOMS: atom_id res chain seq x y z
N MET A 1 1.27 6.28 -10.58
CA MET A 1 1.81 4.90 -10.52
C MET A 1 3.32 4.96 -10.71
N PHE A 2 4.08 4.11 -10.01
CA PHE A 2 5.55 4.05 -10.18
C PHE A 2 6.14 2.63 -10.14
N ALA A 3 5.35 1.58 -9.87
CA ALA A 3 5.78 0.18 -9.99
C ALA A 3 4.61 -0.74 -10.39
N GLN A 4 4.93 -1.94 -10.89
CA GLN A 4 3.97 -2.99 -11.27
C GLN A 4 4.53 -4.36 -10.84
N ASN A 5 3.67 -5.29 -10.44
CA ASN A 5 4.06 -6.65 -10.01
C ASN A 5 4.19 -7.67 -11.16
N GLY A 6 4.04 -7.24 -12.42
CA GLY A 6 4.12 -8.10 -13.61
C GLY A 6 2.86 -8.96 -13.90
N ALA A 7 1.98 -9.13 -12.92
CA ALA A 7 0.70 -9.83 -13.05
C ALA A 7 -0.50 -8.89 -13.30
N GLY A 8 -0.23 -7.58 -13.49
CA GLY A 8 -1.26 -6.57 -13.72
C GLY A 8 -1.53 -5.67 -12.51
N GLY A 9 -1.07 -6.05 -11.31
CA GLY A 9 -1.16 -5.23 -10.10
C GLY A 9 -0.16 -4.07 -10.09
N MET A 10 -0.60 -2.92 -9.60
CA MET A 10 0.12 -1.64 -9.68
C MET A 10 0.37 -1.05 -8.29
N VAL A 11 1.46 -0.30 -8.14
CA VAL A 11 1.76 0.50 -6.94
C VAL A 11 1.78 1.98 -7.29
N ALA A 12 1.10 2.79 -6.48
CA ALA A 12 0.94 4.22 -6.71
C ALA A 12 0.93 5.03 -5.40
N SER A 13 1.15 6.34 -5.51
CA SER A 13 0.87 7.29 -4.43
C SER A 13 -0.58 7.74 -4.50
N TRP A 14 -1.31 7.68 -3.38
CA TRP A 14 -2.67 8.21 -3.26
C TRP A 14 -2.64 9.66 -2.79
N LEU A 15 -3.09 10.59 -3.62
CA LEU A 15 -3.00 12.03 -3.38
C LEU A 15 -4.08 12.56 -2.41
N VAL A 16 -4.17 11.95 -1.23
CA VAL A 16 -5.21 12.25 -0.23
C VAL A 16 -4.80 13.38 0.72
N ARG A 17 -3.50 13.65 0.88
CA ARG A 17 -3.01 14.72 1.77
C ARG A 17 -2.80 16.00 0.96
N GLU A 18 -3.81 16.87 0.92
CA GLU A 18 -3.77 18.11 0.13
C GLU A 18 -2.53 18.98 0.44
N GLY A 19 -1.90 19.51 -0.61
CA GLY A 19 -0.73 20.38 -0.49
C GLY A 19 0.56 19.70 -0.02
N ARG A 20 0.55 18.39 0.24
CA ARG A 20 1.74 17.65 0.68
C ARG A 20 2.51 17.06 -0.50
N PRO A 21 3.85 17.02 -0.46
CA PRO A 21 4.68 16.40 -1.49
C PRO A 21 4.30 14.94 -1.74
N LEU A 22 4.59 14.42 -2.95
CA LEU A 22 4.35 13.01 -3.31
C LEU A 22 5.00 12.01 -2.36
N ALA A 23 6.16 12.34 -1.79
CA ALA A 23 6.87 11.48 -0.85
C ALA A 23 6.11 11.29 0.47
N ASP A 24 5.28 12.26 0.83
CA ASP A 24 4.45 12.24 2.04
C ASP A 24 3.05 11.67 1.74
N GLN A 25 2.76 11.24 0.51
CA GLN A 25 1.48 10.63 0.19
C GLN A 25 1.52 9.13 0.50
N PRO A 26 0.40 8.54 0.97
CA PRO A 26 0.29 7.10 1.16
C PRO A 26 0.62 6.33 -0.12
N VAL A 27 1.28 5.18 0.05
CA VAL A 27 1.56 4.25 -1.04
C VAL A 27 0.53 3.14 -1.03
N VAL A 28 -0.13 2.92 -2.17
CA VAL A 28 -1.23 1.98 -2.32
C VAL A 28 -0.93 0.92 -3.38
N PHE A 29 -1.48 -0.27 -3.18
CA PHE A 29 -1.57 -1.35 -4.15
C PHE A 29 -2.95 -1.34 -4.80
N LEU A 30 -2.98 -1.52 -6.13
CA LEU A 30 -4.19 -1.69 -6.93
C LEU A 30 -4.03 -2.98 -7.74
N GLY A 31 -4.74 -4.03 -7.32
CA GLY A 31 -4.81 -5.32 -7.99
C GLY A 31 -5.63 -5.25 -9.28
N SER A 32 -5.36 -6.19 -10.19
CA SER A 32 -6.09 -6.28 -11.47
C SER A 32 -7.51 -6.79 -11.32
N GLU A 33 -7.83 -7.48 -10.22
CA GLU A 33 -9.18 -7.99 -9.92
C GLU A 33 -9.97 -7.05 -8.99
N GLY A 34 -9.46 -5.82 -8.80
CA GLY A 34 -10.11 -4.80 -7.98
C GLY A 34 -9.66 -4.78 -6.53
N GLU A 35 -8.68 -5.61 -6.14
CA GLU A 35 -8.11 -5.55 -4.80
C GLU A 35 -7.41 -4.21 -4.57
N THR A 36 -7.59 -3.61 -3.40
CA THR A 36 -6.89 -2.36 -3.07
C THR A 36 -6.41 -2.39 -1.64
N ALA A 37 -5.20 -1.88 -1.39
CA ALA A 37 -4.71 -1.69 -0.04
C ALA A 37 -3.76 -0.51 0.07
N VAL A 38 -3.71 0.09 1.26
CA VAL A 38 -2.58 0.94 1.64
C VAL A 38 -1.42 0.04 2.10
N LEU A 39 -0.27 0.16 1.43
CA LEU A 39 0.96 -0.57 1.74
C LEU A 39 1.84 0.19 2.73
N ALA A 40 1.80 1.52 2.72
CA ALA A 40 2.56 2.36 3.64
C ALA A 40 1.95 3.77 3.75
N PRO A 41 2.14 4.45 4.89
CA PRO A 41 1.62 5.80 5.08
C PRO A 41 2.37 6.88 4.28
N ASP A 42 3.58 6.55 3.81
CA ASP A 42 4.44 7.42 3.00
C ASP A 42 5.51 6.60 2.24
N MET A 43 6.29 7.29 1.41
CA MET A 43 7.37 6.69 0.62
C MET A 43 8.51 6.12 1.48
N ALA A 44 8.78 6.68 2.65
CA ALA A 44 9.82 6.17 3.55
C ALA A 44 9.39 4.83 4.16
N GLY A 45 8.13 4.71 4.58
CA GLY A 45 7.52 3.45 5.01
C GLY A 45 7.57 2.40 3.91
N PHE A 46 7.21 2.75 2.68
CA PHE A 46 7.26 1.79 1.57
C PHE A 46 8.67 1.31 1.24
N ARG A 47 9.68 2.19 1.27
CA ARG A 47 11.09 1.78 1.11
C ARG A 47 11.53 0.79 2.18
N ARG A 48 11.01 0.92 3.40
CA ARG A 48 11.31 -0.02 4.49
C ARG A 48 10.67 -1.38 4.24
N VAL A 49 9.43 -1.43 3.76
CA VAL A 49 8.79 -2.67 3.30
C VAL A 49 9.68 -3.39 2.27
N LEU A 50 10.19 -2.66 1.27
CA LEU A 50 11.11 -3.23 0.28
C LEU A 50 12.46 -3.66 0.87
N ALA A 51 13.03 -2.87 1.80
CA ALA A 51 14.30 -3.17 2.45
C ALA A 51 14.22 -4.43 3.34
N ASP A 52 13.04 -4.71 3.90
CA ASP A 52 12.76 -5.93 4.66
C ASP A 52 12.59 -7.16 3.73
N GLY A 53 12.56 -6.96 2.41
CA GLY A 53 12.57 -8.00 1.39
C GLY A 53 11.20 -8.35 0.82
N PHE A 54 10.15 -7.62 1.18
CA PHE A 54 8.79 -7.87 0.68
C PHE A 54 8.59 -7.26 -0.69
N SER A 55 8.04 -8.05 -1.61
CA SER A 55 7.41 -7.51 -2.81
C SER A 55 6.09 -6.82 -2.46
N PRO A 56 5.57 -5.92 -3.32
CA PRO A 56 4.25 -5.31 -3.11
C PRO A 56 3.11 -6.33 -3.00
N HIS A 57 3.24 -7.45 -3.70
CA HIS A 57 2.29 -8.56 -3.64
C HIS A 57 2.34 -9.24 -2.27
N GLU A 58 3.53 -9.59 -1.78
CA GLU A 58 3.70 -10.18 -0.44
C GLU A 58 3.32 -9.19 0.67
N ALA A 59 3.55 -7.89 0.51
CA ALA A 59 3.12 -6.88 1.48
C ALA A 59 1.59 -6.74 1.56
N PHE A 60 0.87 -7.11 0.49
CA PHE A 60 -0.58 -7.17 0.48
C PHE A 60 -1.10 -8.48 1.10
N TYR A 61 -0.66 -9.63 0.58
CA TYR A 61 -1.16 -10.95 1.02
C TYR A 61 -0.55 -11.45 2.34
N GLY A 62 0.61 -10.94 2.73
CA GLY A 62 1.31 -11.30 3.97
C GLY A 62 0.67 -10.73 5.24
N ARG A 63 -0.44 -9.97 5.15
CA ARG A 63 -1.22 -9.52 6.33
C ARG A 63 -1.77 -10.67 7.16
N ASP A 64 -1.93 -11.86 6.58
CA ASP A 64 -2.55 -13.02 7.24
C ASP A 64 -1.55 -14.15 7.53
N GLU A 65 -0.25 -14.00 7.22
CA GLU A 65 0.77 -15.04 7.41
C GLU A 65 1.73 -14.73 8.59
N PRO A 66 1.83 -15.61 9.61
CA PRO A 66 2.44 -15.28 10.91
C PRO A 66 3.98 -15.24 10.98
N ASP A 67 4.72 -15.48 9.91
CA ASP A 67 6.19 -15.72 10.00
C ASP A 67 7.08 -14.82 9.11
N GLY A 68 6.54 -13.72 8.59
CA GLY A 68 7.28 -12.77 7.75
C GLY A 68 7.71 -11.50 8.50
N ARG A 69 9.00 -11.36 8.85
CA ARG A 69 9.68 -10.13 9.34
C ARG A 69 8.76 -8.93 9.74
N HIS A 70 8.38 -8.92 11.02
CA HIS A 70 7.51 -7.98 11.75
C HIS A 70 7.55 -6.47 11.42
N ALA A 71 8.62 -5.92 10.84
CA ALA A 71 8.76 -4.47 10.66
C ALA A 71 7.92 -3.94 9.49
N ALA A 72 7.82 -4.68 8.38
CA ALA A 72 7.03 -4.30 7.21
C ALA A 72 5.53 -4.45 7.47
N GLU A 73 5.12 -5.56 8.09
CA GLU A 73 3.73 -5.80 8.48
C GLU A 73 3.24 -4.72 9.44
N ALA A 74 4.04 -4.34 10.45
CA ALA A 74 3.68 -3.25 11.36
C ALA A 74 3.46 -1.90 10.64
N ILE A 75 4.20 -1.63 9.55
CA ILE A 75 4.02 -0.43 8.72
C ILE A 75 2.70 -0.52 7.94
N VAL A 76 2.43 -1.67 7.32
CA VAL A 76 1.19 -1.92 6.56
C VAL A 76 -0.03 -1.84 7.49
N GLU A 77 0.05 -2.45 8.68
CA GLU A 77 -1.00 -2.45 9.68
C GLU A 77 -1.24 -1.04 10.23
N ALA A 78 -0.18 -0.28 10.52
CA ALA A 78 -0.30 1.12 10.92
C ALA A 78 -0.98 1.95 9.83
N ALA A 79 -0.65 1.72 8.56
CA ALA A 79 -1.31 2.39 7.44
C ALA A 79 -2.79 2.01 7.34
N ALA A 80 -3.14 0.73 7.52
CA ALA A 80 -4.53 0.28 7.52
C ALA A 80 -5.35 0.92 8.66
N ARG A 81 -4.73 1.10 9.83
CA ARG A 81 -5.35 1.81 10.96
C ARG A 81 -5.54 3.30 10.69
N GLU A 82 -4.60 3.93 10.00
CA GLU A 82 -4.70 5.35 9.62
C GLU A 82 -5.74 5.59 8.51
N PHE A 83 -5.88 4.64 7.58
CA PHE A 83 -6.72 4.75 6.39
C PHE A 83 -7.80 3.65 6.32
N PRO A 84 -8.72 3.58 7.29
CA PRO A 84 -9.67 2.46 7.39
C PRO A 84 -10.72 2.44 6.26
N ASN A 85 -10.96 3.56 5.59
CA ASN A 85 -11.99 3.70 4.54
C ASN A 85 -11.40 3.71 3.12
N PHE A 86 -10.15 3.28 2.94
CA PHE A 86 -9.47 3.36 1.66
C PHE A 86 -10.22 2.63 0.54
N GLU A 87 -10.64 1.37 0.77
CA GLU A 87 -11.35 0.56 -0.23
C GLU A 87 -12.64 1.25 -0.69
N ALA A 88 -13.47 1.70 0.25
CA ALA A 88 -14.68 2.45 -0.05
C ALA A 88 -14.40 3.77 -0.80
N ALA A 89 -13.29 4.44 -0.52
CA ALA A 89 -12.88 5.65 -1.24
C ALA A 89 -12.45 5.36 -2.68
N VAL A 90 -11.87 4.18 -2.95
CA VAL A 90 -11.56 3.76 -4.33
C VAL A 90 -12.83 3.35 -5.07
N GLU A 91 -13.71 2.59 -4.44
CA GLU A 91 -15.00 2.19 -5.03
C GLU A 91 -15.83 3.42 -5.44
N ALA A 92 -15.84 4.48 -4.61
CA ALA A 92 -16.54 5.71 -4.91
C ALA A 92 -15.99 6.48 -6.14
N LEU A 93 -14.78 6.16 -6.61
CA LEU A 93 -14.21 6.74 -7.84
C LEU A 93 -14.55 5.94 -9.10
N LEU A 94 -15.18 4.77 -8.97
CA LEU A 94 -15.53 3.87 -10.08
C LEU A 94 -17.00 3.99 -10.55
N ILE A 95 -17.76 4.93 -9.96
CA ILE A 95 -19.16 5.28 -10.29
C ILE A 95 -19.24 6.67 -10.93
#